data_AF-A0A8S3UC45-F1
#
_entry.id   AF-A0A8S3UC45-F1
#
_cell.length_a   1.000
_cell.length_b   1.000
_cell.length_c   1.000
_cell.angle_alpha   90.00
_cell.angle_beta   90.00
_cell.angle_gamma   90.00
#
_symmetry.space_group_name_H-M   'P 1'
#
loop_
_entity.id
_entity.type
_entity.pdbx_description
1 polymer ?
#
loop_
_entity_poly.entity_id
_entity_poly.type
_entity_poly.pdbx_seq_one_letter_code
_entity_poly.pdbx_strand_id
1 'polypeptide(L)'
;MHTPPPAVGRREQKGFVSILLRVYFLVLFVEGLQGLAFPNSVMFFMNTTPQFIHQHFVRVLCASDFSAIFLIWYAPSFLRDDDRKALFISHLAAAGLGILSLLAACFVDHAIEVSQMYWILLFMTPVLIPAIGLGLILQNERSKNAVFTTPSHYYTRSSQVKTE
;
A
#
# COMPACT_ATOMS: atom_id res chain seq x y z
N MET A 1 4.44 12.09 38.74
CA MET A 1 4.81 11.22 37.59
C MET A 1 4.22 11.83 36.34
N HIS A 2 5.03 12.50 35.52
CA HIS A 2 4.58 12.93 34.19
C HIS A 2 4.68 11.73 33.26
N THR A 3 3.54 11.17 32.86
CA THR A 3 3.49 10.32 31.67
C THR A 3 3.92 11.18 30.48
N PRO A 4 4.94 10.76 29.70
CA PRO A 4 5.28 11.50 28.50
C PRO A 4 4.06 11.53 27.57
N PRO A 5 3.76 12.67 26.94
CA PRO A 5 2.65 12.76 26.01
C PRO A 5 2.82 11.72 24.90
N PRO A 6 1.72 11.16 24.35
CA PRO A 6 1.78 10.16 23.31
C PRO A 6 2.61 10.71 22.14
N ALA A 7 3.69 10.00 21.78
CA ALA A 7 4.65 10.40 20.76
C ALA A 7 4.09 10.28 19.32
N VAL A 8 2.78 10.46 19.16
CA VAL A 8 2.05 10.38 17.89
C VAL A 8 2.48 11.58 17.05
N GLY A 9 3.08 11.31 15.88
CA GLY A 9 3.49 12.34 14.91
C GLY A 9 4.82 13.06 15.17
N ARG A 10 5.59 12.71 16.22
CA ARG A 10 6.85 13.43 16.53
C ARG A 10 8.10 12.92 15.82
N ARG A 11 8.02 11.78 15.13
CA ARG A 11 9.16 11.09 14.49
C ARG A 11 8.73 10.42 13.18
N GLU A 12 8.82 11.14 12.08
CA GLU A 12 8.75 10.51 10.76
C GLU A 12 10.07 9.76 10.50
N GLN A 13 9.97 8.47 10.14
CA GLN A 13 11.11 7.74 9.62
C GLN A 13 11.45 8.30 8.24
N LYS A 14 12.71 8.71 8.05
CA LYS A 14 13.27 9.04 6.73
C LYS A 14 14.10 7.87 6.22
N GLY A 15 14.06 7.62 4.91
CA GLY A 15 14.76 6.53 4.24
C GLY A 15 13.93 5.90 3.13
N PHE A 16 14.49 4.90 2.45
CA PHE A 16 13.87 4.25 1.28
C PHE A 16 12.48 3.67 1.56
N VAL A 17 12.26 3.08 2.73
CA VAL A 17 10.94 2.54 3.14
C VAL A 17 9.87 3.65 3.23
N SER A 18 10.25 4.83 3.72
CA SER A 18 9.36 6.00 3.81
C SER A 18 9.03 6.57 2.43
N ILE A 19 10.01 6.61 1.52
CA ILE A 19 9.78 6.98 0.12
C ILE A 19 8.81 6.00 -0.54
N LEU A 20 9.01 4.69 -0.33
CA LEU A 20 8.11 3.67 -0.88
C LEU A 20 6.69 3.79 -0.34
N LEU A 21 6.50 4.03 0.97
CA LEU A 21 5.18 4.28 1.54
C LEU A 21 4.50 5.50 0.91
N ARG A 22 5.24 6.58 0.66
CA ARG A 22 4.72 7.80 0.00
C ARG A 22 4.39 7.56 -1.48
N VAL A 23 5.21 6.80 -2.19
CA VAL A 23 4.93 6.42 -3.59
C VAL A 23 3.71 5.52 -3.64
N TYR A 24 3.61 4.53 -2.74
CA TYR A 24 2.48 3.62 -2.67
C TYR A 24 1.17 4.36 -2.34
N PHE A 25 1.23 5.29 -1.38
CA PHE A 25 0.14 6.23 -1.10
C PHE A 25 -0.31 6.95 -2.37
N LEU A 26 0.63 7.51 -3.14
CA LEU A 26 0.30 8.29 -4.33
C LEU A 26 -0.36 7.42 -5.40
N VAL A 27 0.14 6.20 -5.60
CA VAL A 27 -0.42 5.26 -6.58
C VAL A 27 -1.86 4.91 -6.21
N LEU A 28 -2.11 4.47 -4.96
CA LEU A 28 -3.47 4.14 -4.52
C LEU A 28 -4.40 5.36 -4.51
N PHE A 29 -3.87 6.55 -4.24
CA PHE A 29 -4.64 7.79 -4.32
C PHE A 29 -5.10 8.08 -5.75
N VAL A 30 -4.20 7.97 -6.72
CA VAL A 30 -4.53 8.22 -8.13
C VAL A 30 -5.49 7.15 -8.65
N GLU A 31 -5.25 5.87 -8.35
CA GLU A 31 -6.10 4.76 -8.78
C GLU A 31 -7.49 4.82 -8.14
N GLY A 32 -7.55 5.02 -6.83
CA GLY A 32 -8.81 5.16 -6.09
C GLY A 32 -9.63 6.35 -6.59
N LEU A 33 -8.97 7.50 -6.81
CA LEU A 33 -9.62 8.69 -7.35
C LEU A 33 -10.14 8.46 -8.78
N GLN A 34 -9.35 7.81 -9.64
CA GLN A 34 -9.75 7.48 -11.01
C GLN A 34 -10.99 6.59 -11.02
N GLY A 35 -11.03 5.52 -10.23
CA GLY A 35 -12.16 4.60 -10.21
C GLY A 35 -13.42 5.17 -9.58
N LEU A 36 -13.29 6.08 -8.62
CA LEU A 36 -14.41 6.81 -8.05
C LEU A 36 -15.01 7.85 -9.02
N ALA A 37 -14.15 8.66 -9.64
CA ALA A 37 -14.57 9.72 -10.56
C ALA A 37 -15.02 9.17 -11.92
N PHE A 38 -14.34 8.14 -12.43
CA PHE A 38 -14.52 7.60 -13.77
C PHE A 38 -14.63 6.05 -13.78
N PRO A 39 -15.64 5.47 -13.12
CA PRO A 39 -15.80 4.00 -13.08
C PRO A 39 -16.01 3.40 -14.48
N ASN A 40 -16.60 4.16 -15.40
CA ASN A 40 -16.83 3.73 -16.78
C ASN A 40 -15.52 3.54 -17.55
N SER A 41 -14.52 4.40 -17.33
CA SER A 41 -13.22 4.22 -17.98
C SER A 41 -12.53 2.97 -17.47
N VAL A 42 -12.61 2.71 -16.16
CA VAL A 42 -12.04 1.49 -15.56
C VAL A 42 -12.67 0.23 -16.15
N MET A 43 -14.00 0.19 -16.28
CA MET A 43 -14.68 -0.96 -16.89
C MET A 43 -14.41 -1.11 -18.38
N PHE A 44 -14.27 0.00 -19.11
CA PHE A 44 -13.88 -0.03 -20.51
C PHE A 44 -12.50 -0.68 -20.69
N PHE A 45 -11.54 -0.37 -19.83
CA PHE A 45 -10.22 -1.04 -19.82
C PHE A 45 -10.31 -2.53 -19.49
N MET A 46 -11.30 -2.94 -18.69
CA MET A 46 -11.54 -4.34 -18.36
C MET A 46 -12.37 -5.07 -19.42
N ASN A 47 -12.75 -4.38 -20.51
CA ASN A 47 -13.59 -4.87 -21.59
C ASN A 47 -14.88 -5.53 -21.07
N THR A 48 -15.42 -5.03 -19.96
CA THR A 48 -16.70 -5.45 -19.39
C THR A 48 -17.80 -4.53 -19.86
N THR A 49 -18.96 -5.10 -20.23
CA THR A 49 -20.12 -4.27 -20.58
C THR A 49 -20.57 -3.49 -19.35
N PRO A 50 -20.67 -2.15 -19.45
CA PRO A 50 -20.91 -1.32 -18.28
C PRO A 50 -22.35 -1.44 -17.81
N GLN A 51 -22.59 -2.38 -16.90
CA GLN A 51 -23.85 -2.48 -16.17
C GLN A 51 -23.76 -1.63 -14.90
N PHE A 52 -24.89 -1.08 -14.48
CA PHE A 52 -24.99 -0.24 -13.28
C PHE A 52 -24.41 -0.93 -12.03
N ILE A 53 -24.68 -2.23 -11.86
CA ILE A 53 -24.17 -3.03 -10.74
C ILE A 53 -22.64 -3.11 -10.76
N HIS A 54 -22.03 -3.32 -11.93
CA HIS A 54 -20.57 -3.39 -12.05
C HIS A 54 -19.92 -2.02 -11.77
N GLN A 55 -20.53 -0.91 -12.22
CA GLN A 55 -20.05 0.44 -11.88
C GLN A 55 -20.06 0.68 -10.37
N HIS A 56 -21.12 0.25 -9.68
CA HIS A 56 -21.20 0.35 -8.22
C HIS A 56 -20.15 -0.50 -7.53
N PHE A 57 -19.92 -1.71 -8.00
CA PHE A 57 -18.90 -2.59 -7.45
C PHE A 57 -17.49 -1.99 -7.59
N VAL A 58 -17.16 -1.45 -8.77
CA VAL A 58 -15.89 -0.73 -9.02
C VAL A 58 -15.74 0.44 -8.06
N ARG A 59 -16.78 1.26 -7.87
CA ARG A 59 -16.73 2.38 -6.92
C ARG A 59 -16.50 1.94 -5.48
N VAL A 60 -17.13 0.84 -5.05
CA VAL A 60 -16.96 0.31 -3.69
C VAL A 60 -15.54 -0.21 -3.47
N LEU A 61 -14.99 -0.94 -4.45
CA LEU A 61 -13.59 -1.36 -4.43
C LEU A 61 -12.64 -0.17 -4.34
N CYS A 62 -12.78 0.81 -5.24
CA CYS A 62 -11.92 1.99 -5.24
C CYS A 62 -12.10 2.85 -3.97
N ALA A 63 -13.29 2.87 -3.37
CA ALA A 63 -13.51 3.52 -2.06
C ALA A 63 -12.77 2.78 -0.93
N SER A 64 -12.74 1.44 -0.97
CA SER A 64 -11.98 0.63 -0.03
C SER A 64 -10.49 0.93 -0.14
N ASP A 65 -9.95 0.94 -1.37
CA ASP A 65 -8.54 1.29 -1.61
C ASP A 65 -8.23 2.72 -1.15
N PHE A 66 -9.16 3.65 -1.44
CA PHE A 66 -9.04 5.03 -0.98
C PHE A 66 -9.05 5.16 0.56
N SER A 67 -9.75 4.27 1.27
CA SER A 67 -9.72 4.25 2.73
C SER A 67 -8.39 3.76 3.29
N ALA A 68 -7.69 2.84 2.60
CA ALA A 68 -6.39 2.31 3.01
C ALA A 68 -5.27 3.37 2.95
N ILE A 69 -5.45 4.40 2.14
CA ILE A 69 -4.53 5.55 2.00
C ILE A 69 -4.25 6.23 3.35
N PHE A 70 -5.25 6.34 4.24
CA PHE A 70 -5.06 6.97 5.55
C PHE A 70 -4.04 6.21 6.41
N LEU A 71 -4.10 4.87 6.37
CA LEU A 71 -3.14 4.02 7.08
C LEU A 71 -1.75 4.12 6.45
N ILE A 72 -1.65 4.13 5.12
CA ILE A 72 -0.37 4.20 4.42
C ILE A 72 0.29 5.56 4.59
N TRP A 73 -0.49 6.64 4.56
CA TRP A 73 -0.02 8.00 4.81
C TRP A 73 0.56 8.13 6.22
N TYR A 74 -0.06 7.48 7.19
CA TYR A 74 0.38 7.51 8.59
C TYR A 74 1.52 6.52 8.89
N ALA A 75 1.70 5.47 8.07
CA ALA A 75 2.68 4.40 8.29
C ALA A 75 4.14 4.84 8.48
N PRO A 76 4.66 5.91 7.83
CA PRO A 76 6.00 6.42 8.11
C PRO A 76 6.20 6.84 9.58
N SER A 77 5.11 7.19 10.27
CA SER A 77 5.09 7.60 11.68
C SER A 77 4.95 6.43 12.67
N PHE A 78 4.80 5.18 12.20
CA PHE A 78 4.75 4.02 13.07
C PHE A 78 6.05 3.88 13.88
N LEU A 79 5.93 3.50 15.16
CA LEU A 79 7.10 3.38 16.02
C LEU A 79 7.84 2.05 15.79
N ARG A 80 7.11 0.98 15.47
CA ARG A 80 7.68 -0.36 15.29
C ARG A 80 7.77 -0.71 13.81
N ASP A 81 8.89 -1.30 13.42
CA ASP A 81 9.06 -1.84 12.06
C ASP A 81 8.08 -3.00 11.81
N ASP A 82 7.65 -3.73 12.85
CA ASP A 82 6.64 -4.79 12.75
C ASP A 82 5.27 -4.28 12.30
N ASP A 83 4.86 -3.09 12.73
CA ASP A 83 3.58 -2.49 12.30
C ASP A 83 3.61 -2.16 10.80
N ARG A 84 4.78 -1.72 10.30
CA ARG A 84 5.01 -1.45 8.87
C ARG A 84 5.04 -2.74 8.05
N LYS A 85 5.68 -3.79 8.58
CA LYS A 85 5.66 -5.13 7.95
C LYS A 85 4.25 -5.66 7.88
N ALA A 86 3.48 -5.58 8.97
CA ALA A 86 2.10 -6.03 9.01
C ALA A 86 1.24 -5.31 7.96
N LEU A 87 1.45 -3.99 7.78
CA LEU A 87 0.79 -3.22 6.73
C LEU A 87 1.18 -3.68 5.32
N PHE A 88 2.47 -3.94 5.04
CA PHE A 88 2.86 -4.46 3.73
C PHE A 88 2.36 -5.88 3.49
N ILE A 89 2.42 -6.74 4.51
CA ILE A 89 1.94 -8.13 4.44
C ILE A 89 0.43 -8.16 4.21
N SER A 90 -0.35 -7.30 4.88
CA SER A 90 -1.81 -7.27 4.68
C SER A 90 -2.18 -6.85 3.25
N HIS A 91 -1.47 -5.88 2.68
CA HIS A 91 -1.67 -5.47 1.29
C HIS A 91 -1.22 -6.55 0.29
N LEU A 92 -0.11 -7.23 0.56
CA LEU A 92 0.32 -8.38 -0.25
C LEU A 92 -0.67 -9.54 -0.18
N ALA A 93 -1.23 -9.82 0.99
CA ALA A 93 -2.24 -10.86 1.17
C ALA A 93 -3.53 -10.51 0.43
N ALA A 94 -4.01 -9.26 0.53
CA ALA A 94 -5.17 -8.79 -0.20
C ALA A 94 -4.97 -8.90 -1.71
N ALA A 95 -3.81 -8.49 -2.21
CA ALA A 95 -3.47 -8.63 -3.62
C ALA A 95 -3.36 -10.09 -4.07
N GLY A 96 -2.77 -10.96 -3.26
CA GLY A 96 -2.69 -12.40 -3.53
C GLY A 96 -4.08 -13.03 -3.63
N LEU A 97 -4.99 -12.68 -2.72
CA LEU A 97 -6.39 -13.10 -2.79
C LEU A 97 -7.07 -12.56 -4.05
N GLY A 98 -6.83 -11.29 -4.42
CA GLY A 98 -7.37 -10.69 -5.65
C GLY A 98 -6.91 -11.43 -6.91
N ILE A 99 -5.62 -11.78 -7.01
CA ILE A 99 -5.07 -12.57 -8.12
C ILE A 99 -5.69 -13.97 -8.15
N LEU A 100 -5.83 -14.63 -7.01
CA LEU A 100 -6.47 -15.96 -6.94
C LEU A 100 -7.93 -15.90 -7.38
N SER A 101 -8.69 -14.87 -6.95
CA SER A 101 -10.06 -14.65 -7.41
C SER A 101 -10.13 -14.40 -8.91
N LEU A 102 -9.18 -13.65 -9.47
CA LEU A 102 -9.08 -13.42 -10.91
C LEU A 102 -8.82 -14.71 -11.69
N LEU A 103 -7.87 -15.52 -11.22
CA LEU A 103 -7.56 -16.82 -11.83
C LEU A 103 -8.76 -17.77 -11.75
N ALA A 104 -9.47 -17.80 -10.63
CA ALA A 104 -10.70 -18.59 -10.49
C ALA A 104 -11.77 -18.12 -11.49
N ALA A 105 -12.00 -16.81 -11.59
CA ALA A 105 -12.98 -16.27 -12.54
C ALA A 105 -12.63 -16.56 -14.02
N CYS A 106 -11.34 -16.58 -14.36
CA CYS A 106 -10.88 -16.84 -15.73
C CYS A 106 -10.89 -18.34 -16.10
N PHE A 107 -10.39 -19.21 -15.21
CA PHE A 107 -10.12 -20.61 -15.52
C PHE A 107 -11.16 -21.59 -14.98
N VAL A 108 -11.93 -21.21 -13.96
CA VAL A 108 -12.98 -22.05 -13.38
C VAL A 108 -14.35 -21.63 -13.91
N ASP A 109 -14.67 -20.34 -13.79
CA ASP A 109 -16.01 -19.84 -14.14
C ASP A 109 -16.11 -19.36 -15.60
N HIS A 110 -14.99 -19.27 -16.32
CA HIS A 110 -14.89 -18.73 -17.69
C HIS A 110 -15.58 -17.36 -17.87
N ALA A 111 -15.67 -16.58 -16.79
CA ALA A 111 -16.37 -15.31 -16.75
C ALA A 111 -15.52 -14.16 -17.32
N ILE A 112 -14.19 -14.36 -17.43
CA ILE A 112 -13.21 -13.37 -17.88
C ILE A 112 -12.37 -13.97 -18.99
N GLU A 113 -12.15 -13.20 -20.06
CA GLU A 113 -11.24 -13.61 -21.13
C GLU A 113 -9.78 -13.48 -20.71
N VAL A 114 -8.91 -14.36 -21.23
CA VAL A 114 -7.46 -14.29 -20.98
C VAL A 114 -6.85 -12.95 -21.43
N SER A 115 -7.42 -12.35 -22.48
CA SER A 115 -7.07 -11.01 -22.98
C SER A 115 -7.28 -9.91 -21.92
N GLN A 116 -8.37 -10.01 -21.14
CA GLN A 116 -8.71 -9.09 -20.06
C GLN A 116 -7.84 -9.34 -18.83
N MET A 117 -7.49 -10.60 -18.55
CA MET A 117 -6.61 -10.96 -17.44
C MET A 117 -5.26 -10.24 -17.51
N TYR A 118 -4.70 -10.05 -18.71
CA TYR A 118 -3.45 -9.31 -18.89
C TYR A 118 -3.54 -7.86 -18.38
N TRP A 119 -4.62 -7.16 -18.74
CA TRP A 119 -4.85 -5.78 -18.29
C TRP A 119 -5.07 -5.71 -16.80
N ILE A 120 -5.81 -6.67 -16.24
CA ILE A 120 -6.06 -6.70 -14.79
C ILE A 120 -4.76 -6.97 -14.03
N LEU A 121 -3.90 -7.87 -14.50
CA LEU A 121 -2.58 -8.09 -13.93
C LEU A 121 -1.68 -6.85 -14.03
N LEU A 122 -1.78 -6.09 -15.12
CA LEU A 122 -1.08 -4.82 -15.27
C LEU A 122 -1.57 -3.80 -14.21
N PHE A 123 -2.89 -3.70 -13.99
CA PHE A 123 -3.45 -2.86 -12.93
C PHE A 123 -3.06 -3.33 -11.52
N MET A 124 -2.68 -4.60 -11.35
CA MET A 124 -2.17 -5.14 -10.09
C MET A 124 -0.65 -4.96 -9.93
N THR A 125 0.07 -4.36 -10.89
CA THR A 125 1.52 -4.08 -10.75
C THR A 125 1.92 -3.23 -9.54
N PRO A 126 1.10 -2.29 -9.01
CA PRO A 126 1.40 -1.58 -7.76
C PRO A 126 1.64 -2.48 -6.55
N VAL A 127 1.19 -3.74 -6.58
CA VAL A 127 1.40 -4.77 -5.55
C VAL A 127 2.89 -5.11 -5.38
N LEU A 128 3.72 -4.84 -6.38
CA LEU A 128 5.17 -5.00 -6.26
C LEU A 128 5.78 -4.01 -5.26
N ILE A 129 5.15 -2.85 -5.03
CA ILE A 129 5.67 -1.81 -4.14
C ILE A 129 5.69 -2.31 -2.67
N PRO A 130 4.60 -2.88 -2.12
CA PRO A 130 4.63 -3.57 -0.83
C PRO A 130 5.68 -4.68 -0.72
N ALA A 131 5.90 -5.47 -1.78
CA ALA A 131 6.90 -6.54 -1.78
C ALA A 131 8.32 -5.99 -1.64
N ILE A 132 8.64 -4.93 -2.38
CA ILE A 132 9.93 -4.22 -2.29
C ILE A 132 10.09 -3.61 -0.89
N GLY A 133 9.04 -2.98 -0.36
CA GLY A 133 9.03 -2.40 0.99
C GLY A 133 9.34 -3.44 2.07
N LEU A 134 8.69 -4.61 2.00
CA LEU A 134 8.93 -5.72 2.91
C LEU A 134 10.36 -6.25 2.79
N GLY A 135 10.86 -6.42 1.56
CA GLY A 135 12.24 -6.87 1.29
C GLY A 135 13.30 -5.94 1.90
N LEU A 136 13.13 -4.62 1.77
CA LEU A 136 14.04 -3.64 2.37
C LEU A 136 14.04 -3.67 3.90
N ILE A 137 12.88 -3.86 4.53
CA ILE A 137 12.80 -4.00 5.99
C ILE A 137 13.55 -5.27 6.43
N LEU A 138 13.29 -6.41 5.79
CA LEU A 138 13.94 -7.68 6.12
C LEU A 138 15.46 -7.64 5.88
N GLN A 139 15.92 -6.96 4.83
CA GLN A 139 17.34 -6.76 4.57
C GLN A 139 17.99 -5.90 5.65
N ASN A 140 17.33 -4.82 6.08
CA ASN A 140 17.82 -3.97 7.17
C ASN A 140 17.90 -4.72 8.51
N GLU A 141 16.99 -5.65 8.79
CA GLU A 141 17.08 -6.49 10.00
C GLU A 141 18.27 -7.45 9.95
N ARG A 142 18.52 -8.07 8.79
CA ARG A 142 19.70 -8.91 8.59
C ARG A 142 21.00 -8.10 8.72
N SER A 143 21.03 -6.86 8.22
CA SER A 143 22.18 -5.97 8.32
C SER A 143 22.42 -5.45 9.74
N LYS A 144 21.36 -5.16 10.52
CA LYS A 144 21.50 -4.77 11.94
C LYS A 144 22.09 -5.89 12.81
N ASN A 145 21.85 -7.14 12.43
CA ASN A 145 22.43 -8.32 13.09
C ASN A 145 23.89 -8.59 12.66
N ALA A 146 24.35 -7.97 11.58
CA ALA A 146 25.72 -8.05 11.08
C ALA A 146 26.45 -6.72 11.38
N VAL A 147 27.04 -6.62 12.58
CA VAL A 147 28.04 -5.64 13.06
C VAL A 147 28.36 -4.45 12.13
N PHE A 148 28.13 -3.23 12.64
CA PHE A 148 28.58 -1.93 12.12
C PHE A 148 28.24 -1.61 10.66
N THR A 149 27.01 -1.17 10.42
CA THR A 149 26.71 -0.31 9.27
C THR A 149 25.86 0.87 9.70
N THR A 150 26.14 2.02 9.10
CA THR A 150 25.48 3.32 9.25
C THR A 150 23.95 3.19 9.38
N PRO A 151 23.28 3.99 10.23
CA PRO A 151 21.84 3.94 10.37
C PRO A 151 21.15 4.16 9.01
N SER A 152 20.44 3.15 8.51
CA SER A 152 19.62 3.27 7.28
C SER A 152 18.36 4.13 7.50
N HIS A 153 18.10 4.52 8.75
CA HIS A 153 16.92 5.25 9.19
C HIS A 153 17.31 6.32 10.19
N TYR A 154 16.88 7.54 9.92
CA TYR A 154 16.97 8.64 10.87
C TYR A 154 15.58 9.23 11.08
N TYR A 155 15.25 9.50 12.34
CA TYR A 155 13.99 10.11 12.72
C TYR A 155 14.18 11.62 12.84
N THR A 156 13.26 12.40 12.29
CA THR A 156 13.23 13.85 12.54
C THR A 156 12.95 14.07 14.03
N ARG A 157 13.90 14.61 14.79
CA ARG A 157 13.65 15.15 16.15
C ARG A 157 12.99 16.52 15.94
N SER A 158 11.75 16.71 16.43
CA SER A 158 11.31 18.08 16.71
C SER A 158 12.27 18.66 17.75
N SER A 159 12.87 19.80 17.43
CA SER A 159 13.86 20.54 18.22
C SER A 159 13.70 20.37 19.73
N GLN A 160 14.83 20.11 20.40
CA GLN A 160 14.93 20.14 21.85
C GLN A 160 14.27 21.43 22.36
N VAL A 161 13.31 21.27 23.28
CA VAL A 161 12.97 22.35 24.20
C VAL A 161 14.25 22.62 24.97
N LYS A 162 14.94 23.73 24.65
CA LYS A 162 15.94 24.30 25.54
C LYS A 162 15.17 24.76 26.77
N THR A 163 15.17 23.95 27.82
CA THR A 163 14.92 24.44 29.17
C THR A 163 16.23 25.07 29.61
N GLU A 164 16.30 26.40 29.47
CA GLU A 164 17.14 27.24 30.33
C GLU A 164 16.66 27.15 31.77
#